data_AF-F4T2W2-F1
#
_entry.id   AF-F4T2W2-F1
#
_cell.length_a   1.000
_cell.length_b   1.000
_cell.length_c   1.000
_cell.angle_alpha   90.00
_cell.angle_beta   90.00
_cell.angle_gamma   90.00
#
_symmetry.space_group_name_H-M   'P 1'
#
loop_
_entity.id
_entity.type
_entity.pdbx_description
1 polymer ?
#
loop_
_entity_poly.entity_id
_entity_poly.type
_entity_poly.pdbx_seq_one_letter_code
_entity_poly.pdbx_strand_id
1 'polypeptide(L)'
;MSILNQAINLYKNKNYRQALSLFEKVAEIYDVSWVEANIKLCQTALNLSEEVDKLNRKAVIDIDAATKIMCSNAKAMALLNKSDFG
;
A
#
# COMPACT_ATOMS: atom_id res chain seq x y z
N MET A 1 -1.89 24.89 -12.35
CA MET A 1 -2.58 23.84 -11.56
C MET A 1 -2.38 24.15 -10.08
N SER A 2 -3.44 24.32 -9.28
CA SER A 2 -3.30 24.73 -7.87
C SER A 2 -2.65 23.64 -7.01
N ILE A 3 -1.99 24.02 -5.91
CA ILE A 3 -1.39 23.10 -4.94
C ILE A 3 -2.44 22.15 -4.33
N LEU A 4 -3.67 22.62 -4.12
CA LEU A 4 -4.79 21.80 -3.65
C LEU A 4 -5.17 20.71 -4.67
N ASN A 5 -5.26 21.06 -5.96
CA ASN A 5 -5.56 20.07 -7.00
C ASN A 5 -4.44 19.03 -7.14
N GLN A 6 -3.18 19.43 -6.93
CA GLN A 6 -2.05 18.50 -6.88
C GLN A 6 -2.16 17.54 -5.69
N ALA A 7 -2.51 18.05 -4.50
CA ALA A 7 -2.73 17.24 -3.30
C ALA A 7 -3.83 16.18 -3.51
N ILE A 8 -4.97 16.61 -4.08
CA ILE A 8 -6.11 15.71 -4.38
C ILE A 8 -5.70 14.63 -5.39
N ASN A 9 -4.95 14.98 -6.43
CA ASN A 9 -4.48 14.00 -7.41
C ASN A 9 -3.50 12.98 -6.79
N LEU A 10 -2.60 13.42 -5.93
CA LEU A 10 -1.70 12.52 -5.21
C LEU A 10 -2.47 11.55 -4.30
N TYR A 11 -3.50 12.05 -3.62
CA TYR A 11 -4.38 11.20 -2.80
C TYR A 11 -5.08 10.13 -3.64
N LYS A 12 -5.67 10.50 -4.78
CA LYS A 12 -6.31 9.56 -5.72
C LYS A 12 -5.36 8.50 -6.24
N ASN A 13 -4.09 8.88 -6.44
CA ASN A 13 -3.03 7.97 -6.86
C ASN A 13 -2.40 7.17 -5.71
N LYS A 14 -3.01 7.20 -4.52
CA LYS A 14 -2.54 6.51 -3.30
C LYS A 14 -1.15 6.96 -2.81
N ASN A 15 -0.67 8.11 -3.27
CA ASN A 15 0.58 8.72 -2.81
C ASN A 15 0.33 9.53 -1.53
N TYR A 16 -0.15 8.85 -0.48
CA TYR A 16 -0.70 9.50 0.71
C TYR A 16 0.32 10.36 1.48
N ARG A 17 1.61 9.98 1.52
CA ARG A 17 2.66 10.80 2.17
C ARG A 17 2.86 12.15 1.47
N GLN A 18 2.91 12.13 0.13
CA GLN A 18 3.09 13.36 -0.66
C GLN A 18 1.80 14.21 -0.64
N ALA A 19 0.63 13.57 -0.70
CA ALA A 19 -0.65 14.26 -0.56
C ALA A 19 -0.77 14.97 0.79
N LEU A 20 -0.43 14.29 1.88
CA LEU A 20 -0.42 14.86 3.23
C LEU A 20 0.46 16.12 3.32
N SER A 21 1.71 16.03 2.84
CA SER A 21 2.63 17.18 2.85
C SER A 21 2.09 18.37 2.04
N LEU A 22 1.39 18.13 0.93
CA LEU A 22 0.77 19.22 0.19
C LEU A 22 -0.46 19.79 0.90
N PHE A 23 -1.28 18.97 1.55
CA PHE A 23 -2.40 19.49 2.36
C PHE A 23 -1.92 20.32 3.54
N GLU A 24 -0.83 19.93 4.22
CA GLU A 24 -0.20 20.74 5.27
C GLU A 24 0.26 22.10 4.74
N LYS A 25 0.91 22.14 3.57
CA LYS A 25 1.27 23.41 2.91
C LYS A 25 0.06 24.26 2.52
N VAL A 26 -1.05 23.63 2.14
CA VAL A 26 -2.31 24.36 1.89
C VAL A 26 -2.84 24.96 3.20
N ALA A 27 -2.74 24.25 4.33
CA ALA A 27 -3.12 24.75 5.65
C ALA A 27 -2.20 25.86 6.19
N GLU A 28 -1.00 26.04 5.62
CA GLU A 28 -0.13 27.19 5.93
C GLU A 28 -0.52 28.45 5.14
N ILE A 29 -1.01 28.27 3.91
CA ILE A 29 -1.41 29.38 3.02
C ILE A 29 -2.85 29.83 3.32
N TYR A 30 -3.71 28.88 3.64
CA TYR A 30 -5.12 29.06 3.95
C TYR A 30 -5.36 28.64 5.40
N ASP A 31 -6.61 28.72 5.87
CA ASP A 31 -6.95 28.20 7.18
C ASP A 31 -7.00 26.66 7.18
N VAL A 32 -6.51 26.03 8.25
CA VAL A 32 -6.46 24.58 8.41
C VAL A 32 -7.84 23.91 8.26
N SER A 33 -8.92 24.61 8.60
CA SER A 33 -10.30 24.09 8.46
C SER A 33 -10.66 23.67 7.03
N TRP A 34 -10.00 24.23 6.01
CA TRP A 34 -10.23 23.87 4.61
C TRP A 34 -9.74 22.47 4.25
N VAL A 35 -8.71 21.98 4.94
CA VAL A 35 -8.00 20.75 4.57
C VAL A 35 -7.87 19.75 5.71
N GLU A 36 -8.38 20.07 6.89
CA GLU A 36 -8.34 19.21 8.08
C GLU A 36 -8.88 17.79 7.80
N ALA A 37 -10.02 17.69 7.11
CA ALA A 37 -10.59 16.41 6.73
C ALA A 37 -9.65 15.62 5.79
N ASN A 38 -9.00 16.30 4.85
CA ASN A 38 -8.09 15.69 3.90
C ASN A 38 -6.81 15.18 4.60
N ILE A 39 -6.29 15.94 5.56
CA ILE A 39 -5.16 15.55 6.41
C ILE A 39 -5.49 14.27 7.18
N LYS A 40 -6.65 14.23 7.85
CA LYS A 40 -7.12 13.05 8.61
C LYS A 40 -7.29 11.81 7.72
N LEU A 41 -7.81 11.98 6.51
CA LEU A 41 -7.94 10.90 5.53
C LEU A 41 -6.58 10.34 5.11
N CYS A 42 -5.60 11.21 4.84
CA CYS A 42 -4.25 10.77 4.48
C CYS A 42 -3.58 10.01 5.64
N GLN A 43 -3.70 10.50 6.88
CA GLN A 43 -3.16 9.84 8.07
C GLN A 43 -3.78 8.46 8.29
N THR A 44 -5.10 8.36 8.17
CA THR A 44 -5.82 7.07 8.28
C THR A 44 -5.34 6.08 7.21
N ALA A 45 -5.21 6.53 5.95
CA ALA A 45 -4.76 5.69 4.85
C ALA A 45 -3.32 5.19 5.05
N LEU A 46 -2.43 6.03 5.61
CA LEU A 46 -1.06 5.66 5.94
C LEU A 46 -1.00 4.61 7.05
N ASN A 47 -1.76 4.79 8.12
CA ASN A 47 -1.83 3.81 9.22
C ASN A 47 -2.33 2.45 8.73
N LEU A 48 -3.40 2.43 7.92
CA LEU A 48 -3.92 1.21 7.31
C LEU A 48 -2.87 0.51 6.42
N SER A 49 -2.11 1.29 5.63
CA SER A 49 -1.03 0.73 4.80
C SER A 49 0.05 0.07 5.66
N GLU A 50 0.44 0.69 6.78
CA GLU A 50 1.44 0.14 7.69
C GLU A 50 0.94 -1.13 8.40
N GLU A 51 -0.34 -1.19 8.75
CA GLU A 51 -0.96 -2.38 9.34
C GLU A 51 -1.05 -3.54 8.35
N VAL A 52 -1.47 -3.30 7.11
CA VAL A 52 -1.49 -4.31 6.04
C VAL A 52 -0.07 -4.84 5.79
N ASP A 53 0.92 -3.97 5.75
CA ASP A 53 2.32 -4.35 5.60
C ASP A 53 2.83 -5.20 6.77
N LYS A 54 2.44 -4.88 8.01
CA LYS A 54 2.78 -5.68 9.20
C LYS A 54 2.13 -7.06 9.14
N LEU A 55 0.86 -7.14 8.76
CA LEU A 55 0.14 -8.40 8.60
C LEU A 55 0.76 -9.26 7.49
N ASN A 56 1.12 -8.65 6.36
CA ASN A 56 1.76 -9.36 5.25
C ASN A 56 3.15 -9.89 5.64
N ARG A 57 3.96 -9.10 6.34
CA ARG A 57 5.25 -9.56 6.89
C ARG A 57 5.08 -10.71 7.88
N LYS A 58 4.04 -10.67 8.72
CA LYS A 58 3.73 -11.76 9.66
C LYS A 58 3.27 -13.04 8.94
N ALA A 59 2.58 -12.92 7.80
CA ALA A 59 2.19 -14.08 6.98
C ALA A 59 3.38 -14.74 6.24
N VAL A 60 4.43 -13.98 5.93
CA VAL A 60 5.65 -14.49 5.27
C VAL A 60 6.57 -15.24 6.24
N ILE A 61 6.43 -15.00 7.55
CA ILE A 61 7.27 -15.60 8.59
C ILE A 61 6.39 -16.53 9.45
N ASP A 62 6.26 -17.78 9.01
CA ASP A 62 6.41 -19.01 9.81
C ASP A 62 5.80 -20.23 9.10
N ILE A 63 6.18 -20.47 7.84
CA ILE A 63 5.95 -21.77 7.21
C ILE A 63 7.16 -22.65 7.47
N ASP A 64 6.91 -23.75 8.19
CA ASP A 64 7.93 -24.71 8.60
C ASP A 64 8.65 -25.32 7.38
N ALA A 65 9.80 -25.94 7.62
CA ALA A 65 10.63 -26.50 6.55
C ALA A 65 9.88 -27.53 5.69
N ALA A 66 8.98 -28.33 6.28
CA ALA A 66 8.17 -29.29 5.55
C ALA A 66 7.16 -28.58 4.63
N THR A 67 6.51 -27.51 5.10
CA THR A 67 5.59 -26.73 4.27
C THR A 67 6.31 -26.03 3.10
N LYS A 68 7.53 -25.54 3.29
CA LYS A 68 8.35 -24.98 2.20
C LYS A 68 8.72 -26.03 1.15
N ILE A 69 9.09 -27.23 1.57
CA ILE A 69 9.42 -28.34 0.65
C ILE A 69 8.17 -28.76 -0.13
N MET A 70 7.03 -28.92 0.54
CA MET A 70 5.77 -29.29 -0.09
C MET A 70 5.32 -28.26 -1.14
N CYS A 71 5.37 -26.95 -0.83
CA CYS A 71 5.04 -25.90 -1.79
C CYS A 71 6.00 -25.87 -2.99
N SER A 72 7.28 -26.16 -2.77
CA SER A 72 8.28 -26.21 -3.84
C SER A 72 8.05 -27.39 -4.79
N ASN A 73 7.74 -28.56 -4.22
CA ASN A 73 7.42 -29.77 -4.99
C ASN A 73 6.09 -29.61 -5.75
N ALA A 74 5.08 -28.98 -5.13
CA ALA A 74 3.81 -28.69 -5.80
C ALA A 74 3.99 -27.74 -7.00
N LYS A 75 4.87 -26.73 -6.89
CA LYS A 75 5.22 -25.85 -8.01
C LYS A 75 5.99 -26.60 -9.10
N ALA A 76 6.93 -27.46 -8.74
CA ALA A 76 7.69 -28.28 -9.70
C ALA A 76 6.76 -29.22 -10.50
N MET A 77 5.79 -29.87 -9.83
CA MET A 77 4.78 -30.72 -10.47
C MET A 77 3.86 -29.93 -11.41
N ALA A 78 3.46 -28.71 -11.02
CA ALA A 78 2.63 -27.85 -11.87
C ALA A 78 3.36 -27.37 -13.14
N LEU A 79 4.69 -27.22 -13.08
CA LEU A 79 5.53 -26.86 -14.23
C LEU A 79 5.79 -28.07 -15.15
N LEU A 80 5.99 -29.26 -14.58
CA LEU A 80 6.12 -30.51 -15.34
C LEU A 80 4.82 -30.83 -16.10
N ASN A 81 3.64 -30.67 -15.47
CA ASN A 81 2.35 -30.90 -16.12
C ASN A 81 1.98 -29.87 -17.20
N LYS A 82 2.69 -28.73 -17.28
CA LYS A 82 2.55 -27.75 -18.37
C LYS A 82 3.46 -28.04 -19.57
N SER A 83 4.36 -29.00 -19.45
CA SER A 83 5.32 -29.35 -20.49
C SER A 83 4.86 -30.53 -21.38
N ASP A 84 3.63 -31.03 -21.17
CA ASP A 84 3.07 -32.20 -21.86
C ASP A 84 1.89 -31.88 -22.82
N PHE A 85 1.70 -30.61 -23.18
CA PHE A 85 0.83 -30.22 -24.29
C PHE A 85 1.45 -29.10 -25.12
N GLY A 86 2.09 -29.48 -26.23
CA GLY A 86 2.45 -28.58 -27.34
C GLY A 86 3.93 -28.53 -27.66
#